data_AF-A0A6M8W467-F1
#
_entry.id   AF-A0A6M8W467-F1
#
_cell.length_a   1.000
_cell.length_b   1.000
_cell.length_c   1.000
_cell.angle_alpha   90.00
_cell.angle_beta   90.00
_cell.angle_gamma   90.00
#
_symmetry.space_group_name_H-M   'P 1'
#
loop_
_entity.id
_entity.type
_entity.pdbx_description
1 polymer ?
#
loop_
_entity_poly.entity_id
_entity_poly.type
_entity_poly.pdbx_seq_one_letter_code
_entity_poly.pdbx_strand_id
1 'polypeptide(L)'
;MPPRGDTAAFGTIYERWFDRALSAAHRLTGRDESFCLDVVQDAMLRAARRLPALPHEAALGAWLCRAVHRAALDRLRAEKRRAARERSSAGQVHPTPGRPPEALDEDIAWLRANSANSLPTTAGCSAPASARTARSRRSGRL
;
A
#
# COMPACT_ATOMS: atom_id res chain seq x y z
N MET A 1 23.22 -17.54 -19.70
CA MET A 1 23.44 -17.28 -18.26
C MET A 1 23.06 -15.83 -17.99
N PRO A 2 22.04 -15.52 -17.15
CA PRO A 2 21.67 -14.13 -16.89
C PRO A 2 22.79 -13.46 -16.07
N PRO A 3 23.05 -12.15 -16.26
CA PRO A 3 24.11 -11.46 -15.54
C PRO A 3 23.83 -11.51 -14.03
N ARG A 4 24.88 -11.73 -13.24
CA ARG A 4 24.88 -11.68 -11.77
C ARG A 4 24.66 -10.24 -11.33
N GLY A 5 23.45 -9.73 -11.57
CA GLY A 5 23.05 -8.37 -11.26
C GLY A 5 22.83 -8.24 -9.77
N ASP A 6 23.86 -7.75 -9.09
CA ASP A 6 23.71 -6.77 -8.01
C ASP A 6 22.77 -7.14 -6.84
N THR A 7 22.65 -8.43 -6.53
CA THR A 7 21.78 -8.91 -5.45
C THR A 7 22.24 -8.38 -4.08
N ALA A 8 23.56 -8.18 -3.92
CA ALA A 8 24.13 -7.57 -2.74
C ALA A 8 23.78 -6.08 -2.60
N ALA A 9 23.86 -5.28 -3.68
CA ALA A 9 23.47 -3.87 -3.60
C ALA A 9 21.95 -3.70 -3.42
N PHE A 10 21.14 -4.58 -4.02
CA PHE A 10 19.71 -4.58 -3.73
C PHE A 10 19.43 -4.93 -2.27
N GLY A 11 20.18 -5.87 -1.67
CA GLY A 11 20.12 -6.17 -0.23
C GLY A 11 20.31 -4.92 0.63
N THR A 12 21.34 -4.13 0.34
CA THR A 12 21.59 -2.85 1.04
C THR A 12 20.44 -1.85 0.89
N ILE A 13 19.84 -1.76 -0.31
CA ILE A 13 18.65 -0.92 -0.54
C ILE A 13 17.47 -1.44 0.27
N TYR A 14 17.24 -2.76 0.25
CA TYR A 14 16.14 -3.40 0.95
C TYR A 14 16.22 -3.14 2.45
N GLU A 15 17.34 -3.46 3.10
CA GLU A 15 17.55 -3.26 4.54
C GLU A 15 17.36 -1.80 4.94
N ARG A 16 17.89 -0.87 4.15
CA ARG A 16 17.78 0.56 4.41
C ARG A 16 16.36 1.11 4.28
N TRP A 17 15.58 0.58 3.35
CA TRP A 17 14.29 1.16 2.96
C TRP A 17 13.08 0.39 3.45
N PHE A 18 13.24 -0.84 3.92
CA PHE A 18 12.14 -1.68 4.38
C PHE A 18 11.29 -0.99 5.45
N ASP A 19 11.88 -0.54 6.56
CA ASP A 19 11.15 0.10 7.66
C ASP A 19 10.45 1.40 7.23
N ARG A 20 11.10 2.17 6.34
CA ARG A 20 10.53 3.40 5.79
C ARG A 20 9.35 3.11 4.88
N ALA A 21 9.46 2.09 4.03
CA ALA A 21 8.39 1.63 3.16
C ALA A 21 7.22 1.07 3.96
N LEU A 22 7.50 0.31 5.02
CA LEU A 22 6.49 -0.26 5.92
C LEU A 22 5.74 0.85 6.67
N SER A 23 6.48 1.80 7.25
CA SER A 23 5.90 2.99 7.88
C SER A 23 5.05 3.81 6.90
N ALA A 24 5.50 3.96 5.65
CA ALA A 24 4.73 4.64 4.61
C ALA A 24 3.46 3.87 4.24
N ALA A 25 3.52 2.54 4.11
CA ALA A 25 2.36 1.69 3.84
C ALA A 25 1.32 1.79 4.97
N HIS A 26 1.75 1.79 6.23
CA HIS A 26 0.88 2.03 7.38
C HIS A 26 0.23 3.41 7.33
N ARG A 27 0.99 4.47 7.06
CA ARG A 27 0.42 5.83 6.96
C ARG A 27 -0.55 5.99 5.80
N LEU A 28 -0.27 5.37 4.66
CA LEU A 28 -1.09 5.45 3.45
C LEU A 28 -2.38 4.64 3.56
N THR A 29 -2.32 3.46 4.17
CA THR A 29 -3.45 2.51 4.15
C THR A 29 -4.16 2.42 5.49
N GLY A 30 -3.44 2.63 6.60
CA GLY A 30 -3.89 2.37 7.97
C GLY A 30 -4.49 0.97 8.15
N ARG A 31 -3.94 -0.01 7.42
CA ARG A 31 -4.29 -1.43 7.50
C ARG A 31 -3.40 -2.13 8.52
N ASP A 32 -3.70 -3.40 8.78
CA ASP A 32 -2.86 -4.28 9.58
C ASP A 32 -1.46 -4.46 8.97
N GLU A 33 -0.56 -5.01 9.79
CA GLU A 33 0.82 -5.25 9.42
C GLU A 33 0.95 -6.23 8.25
N SER A 34 0.12 -7.28 8.20
CA SER A 34 0.16 -8.25 7.09
C SER A 34 -0.09 -7.59 5.74
N PHE A 35 -1.11 -6.73 5.64
CA PHE A 35 -1.42 -5.99 4.43
C PHE A 35 -0.29 -5.02 4.06
N CYS A 36 0.31 -4.37 5.05
CA CYS A 36 1.39 -3.41 4.82
C CYS A 36 2.68 -4.11 4.35
N LEU A 37 3.04 -5.25 4.95
CA LEU A 37 4.16 -6.09 4.54
C LEU A 37 3.98 -6.58 3.10
N ASP A 38 2.77 -6.98 2.76
CA ASP A 38 2.38 -7.32 1.40
C ASP A 38 2.66 -6.16 0.44
N VAL A 39 2.19 -4.94 0.76
CA VAL A 39 2.42 -3.75 -0.06
C VAL A 39 3.91 -3.46 -0.23
N VAL A 40 4.70 -3.57 0.84
CA VAL A 40 6.16 -3.38 0.80
C VAL A 40 6.81 -4.42 -0.10
N GLN A 41 6.42 -5.68 0.00
CA GLN A 41 6.94 -6.76 -0.84
C GLN A 41 6.71 -6.46 -2.32
N ASP A 42 5.49 -6.07 -2.70
CA ASP A 42 5.16 -5.71 -4.09
C ASP A 42 5.99 -4.50 -4.59
N ALA A 43 6.23 -3.52 -3.72
CA ALA A 43 7.06 -2.36 -4.04
C ALA A 43 8.54 -2.74 -4.22
N MET A 44 9.09 -3.56 -3.32
CA MET A 44 10.47 -4.05 -3.40
C MET A 44 10.68 -4.95 -4.61
N LEU A 45 9.71 -5.81 -4.96
CA LEU A 45 9.74 -6.60 -6.17
C LEU A 45 9.73 -5.73 -7.44
N ARG A 46 9.04 -4.58 -7.42
CA ARG A 46 9.11 -3.59 -8.51
C ARG A 46 10.48 -2.92 -8.56
N ALA A 47 11.07 -2.61 -7.41
CA ALA A 47 12.43 -2.08 -7.31
C ALA A 47 13.45 -3.04 -7.92
N ALA A 48 13.46 -4.30 -7.47
CA ALA A 48 14.38 -5.32 -7.98
C ALA A 48 14.31 -5.50 -9.51
N ARG A 49 13.13 -5.32 -10.12
CA ARG A 49 12.93 -5.50 -11.56
C ARG A 49 13.13 -4.25 -12.40
N ARG A 50 12.88 -3.06 -11.86
CA ARG A 50 12.69 -1.82 -12.65
C ARG A 50 13.24 -0.57 -11.97
N LEU A 51 14.18 -0.70 -11.04
CA LEU A 51 14.80 0.47 -10.43
C LEU A 51 15.52 1.29 -11.52
N PRO A 52 15.13 2.55 -11.77
CA PRO A 52 15.83 3.38 -12.73
C PRO A 52 17.20 3.79 -12.17
N ALA A 53 18.11 4.19 -13.04
CA ALA A 53 19.30 4.91 -12.61
C ALA A 53 18.87 6.25 -12.00
N LEU A 54 19.16 6.46 -10.71
CA LEU A 54 18.75 7.65 -9.97
C LEU A 54 19.98 8.43 -9.52
N PRO A 55 19.96 9.77 -9.63
CA PRO A 55 21.15 10.59 -9.40
C PRO A 55 21.54 10.71 -7.93
N HIS A 56 20.60 10.51 -6.99
CA HIS A 56 20.84 10.65 -5.55
C HIS A 56 19.79 9.91 -4.70
N GLU A 57 20.08 9.73 -3.40
CA GLU A 57 19.25 8.98 -2.45
C GLU A 57 17.84 9.57 -2.28
N ALA A 58 17.68 10.90 -2.32
CA ALA A 58 16.34 11.50 -2.25
C ALA A 58 15.45 11.15 -3.46
N ALA A 59 16.04 10.98 -4.66
CA ALA A 59 15.30 10.52 -5.84
C ALA A 59 14.88 9.05 -5.71
N LEU A 60 15.74 8.22 -5.08
CA LEU A 60 15.41 6.85 -4.69
C LEU A 60 14.23 6.81 -3.72
N GLY A 61 14.24 7.65 -2.68
CA GLY A 61 13.12 7.77 -1.75
C GLY A 61 11.81 8.16 -2.42
N ALA A 62 11.83 9.20 -3.27
CA ALA A 62 10.65 9.62 -4.01
C ALA A 62 10.13 8.55 -4.99
N TRP A 63 11.03 7.78 -5.60
CA TRP A 63 10.65 6.65 -6.45
C TRP A 63 10.04 5.50 -5.64
N LEU A 64 10.64 5.13 -4.51
CA LEU A 64 10.14 4.07 -3.63
C LEU A 64 8.77 4.43 -3.03
N CYS A 65 8.56 5.67 -2.59
CA CYS A 65 7.27 6.12 -2.12
C CYS A 65 6.18 5.97 -3.21
N ARG A 66 6.50 6.31 -4.46
CA ARG A 66 5.59 6.07 -5.60
C ARG A 66 5.35 4.58 -5.84
N ALA A 67 6.37 3.74 -5.69
CA ALA A 67 6.22 2.28 -5.83
C ALA A 67 5.29 1.70 -4.75
N VAL A 68 5.47 2.09 -3.49
CA VAL A 68 4.61 1.71 -2.34
C VAL A 68 3.17 2.16 -2.57
N HIS A 69 2.97 3.42 -2.97
CA HIS A 69 1.65 3.93 -3.27
C HIS A 69 0.94 3.10 -4.35
N ARG A 70 1.63 2.83 -5.47
CA ARG A 70 1.08 2.03 -6.56
C ARG A 70 0.78 0.60 -6.11
N ALA A 71 1.64 -0.01 -5.30
CA ALA A 71 1.42 -1.34 -4.74
C ALA A 71 0.17 -1.38 -3.84
N ALA A 72 -0.01 -0.39 -2.96
CA ALA A 72 -1.21 -0.27 -2.12
C ALA A 72 -2.49 -0.16 -2.95
N LEU A 73 -2.48 0.68 -3.98
CA LEU A 73 -3.60 0.86 -4.89
C LEU A 73 -3.94 -0.44 -5.64
N ASP A 74 -2.93 -1.17 -6.12
CA ASP A 74 -3.12 -2.42 -6.85
C ASP A 74 -3.68 -3.52 -5.94
N ARG A 75 -3.26 -3.58 -4.68
CA ARG A 75 -3.81 -4.49 -3.65
C ARG A 75 -5.27 -4.18 -3.34
N LEU A 76 -5.64 -2.93 -3.07
CA LEU A 76 -7.04 -2.55 -2.83
C LEU A 76 -7.93 -2.87 -4.04
N ARG A 77 -7.44 -2.65 -5.26
CA ARG A 77 -8.15 -3.03 -6.49
C ARG A 77 -8.32 -4.54 -6.61
N ALA A 78 -7.30 -5.33 -6.24
CA ALA A 78 -7.38 -6.78 -6.24
C ALA A 78 -8.38 -7.30 -5.20
N GLU A 79 -8.40 -6.73 -4.00
CA GLU A 79 -9.38 -7.01 -2.94
C GLU A 79 -10.80 -6.71 -3.43
N LYS A 80 -11.01 -5.54 -4.07
CA LYS A 80 -12.31 -5.18 -4.67
C LYS A 80 -12.76 -6.18 -5.74
N ARG A 81 -11.86 -6.58 -6.65
CA ARG A 81 -12.16 -7.58 -7.69
C ARG A 81 -12.48 -8.95 -7.08
N ARG A 82 -11.79 -9.34 -6.01
CA ARG A 82 -12.06 -10.60 -5.28
C ARG A 82 -13.46 -10.56 -4.66
N ALA A 83 -13.79 -9.50 -3.92
CA ALA A 83 -15.11 -9.32 -3.31
C ALA A 83 -16.24 -9.21 -4.34
N ALA A 84 -16.00 -8.63 -5.53
CA ALA A 84 -16.97 -8.63 -6.62
C ALA A 84 -17.21 -10.03 -7.18
N ARG A 85 -16.14 -10.80 -7.45
CA ARG A 85 -16.26 -12.19 -7.93
C ARG A 85 -16.98 -13.08 -6.93
N GLU A 86 -16.65 -12.99 -5.65
CA GLU A 86 -17.29 -13.78 -4.59
C GLU A 86 -18.80 -13.53 -4.52
N ARG A 87 -19.24 -12.28 -4.70
CA ARG A 87 -20.68 -11.94 -4.77
C ARG A 87 -21.35 -12.48 -6.03
N SER A 88 -20.67 -12.44 -7.18
CA SER A 88 -21.20 -12.99 -8.42
C SER A 88 -21.19 -14.53 -8.46
N SER A 89 -20.29 -15.17 -7.71
CA SER A 89 -20.17 -16.63 -7.63
C SER A 89 -20.91 -17.23 -6.44
N ALA A 90 -21.61 -16.43 -5.62
CA ALA A 90 -22.35 -16.91 -4.44
C ALA A 90 -23.63 -17.65 -4.83
N GLY A 91 -23.48 -18.81 -5.47
CA GLY A 91 -24.08 -20.04 -4.98
C GLY A 91 -23.16 -20.64 -3.91
N GLN A 92 -23.43 -20.31 -2.65
CA GLN A 92 -22.90 -20.96 -1.44
C GLN A 92 -21.37 -21.06 -1.26
N VAL A 93 -20.72 -19.97 -0.84
CA VAL A 93 -19.53 -20.05 0.04
C VAL A 93 -19.65 -18.91 1.05
N HIS A 94 -19.48 -19.22 2.35
CA HIS A 94 -19.48 -18.24 3.43
C HIS A 94 -18.41 -17.16 3.16
N PRO A 95 -18.78 -15.87 3.03
CA PRO A 95 -17.78 -14.84 2.89
C PRO A 95 -17.10 -14.63 4.25
N THR A 96 -15.78 -14.78 4.31
CA THR A 96 -14.99 -14.05 5.32
C THR A 96 -15.26 -12.57 5.03
N PRO A 97 -15.78 -11.77 5.98
CA PRO A 97 -16.06 -10.38 5.70
C PRO A 97 -14.74 -9.62 5.60
N GLY A 98 -14.18 -9.58 4.39
CA GLY A 98 -13.28 -8.51 3.99
C GLY A 98 -14.01 -7.17 4.06
N ARG A 99 -13.26 -6.06 4.06
CA ARG A 99 -13.82 -4.72 4.18
C ARG A 99 -14.85 -4.48 3.05
N PRO A 100 -16.01 -3.84 3.32
CA PRO A 100 -17.04 -3.67 2.31
C PRO A 100 -16.52 -2.87 1.10
N PRO A 101 -16.97 -3.20 -0.12
CA PRO A 101 -16.39 -2.65 -1.34
C PRO A 101 -16.55 -1.13 -1.50
N GLU A 102 -17.57 -0.53 -0.88
CA GLU A 102 -17.72 0.93 -0.78
C GLU A 102 -16.57 1.60 -0.01
N ALA A 103 -16.12 0.98 1.09
CA ALA A 103 -14.98 1.47 1.85
C ALA A 103 -13.65 1.28 1.10
N LEU A 104 -13.55 0.27 0.23
CA LEU A 104 -12.41 0.12 -0.67
C LEU A 104 -12.39 1.22 -1.74
N ASP A 105 -13.55 1.66 -2.21
CA ASP A 105 -13.65 2.77 -3.17
C ASP A 105 -13.22 4.10 -2.57
N GLU A 106 -13.60 4.37 -1.32
CA GLU A 106 -13.11 5.51 -0.55
C GLU A 106 -11.59 5.46 -0.37
N ASP A 107 -11.03 4.31 0.03
CA ASP A 107 -9.58 4.14 0.20
C ASP A 107 -8.82 4.35 -1.13
N ILE A 108 -9.35 3.82 -2.24
CA ILE A 108 -8.78 3.97 -3.59
C ILE A 108 -8.83 5.43 -4.04
N ALA A 109 -9.95 6.12 -3.79
CA ALA A 109 -10.11 7.52 -4.13
C ALA A 109 -9.16 8.41 -3.33
N TRP A 110 -9.05 8.15 -2.03
CA TRP A 110 -8.13 8.87 -1.14
C TRP A 110 -6.67 8.73 -1.58
N LEU A 111 -6.22 7.50 -1.90
CA LEU A 111 -4.86 7.28 -2.38
C LEU A 111 -4.61 8.07 -3.66
N ARG A 112 -5.51 8.01 -4.65
CA ARG A 112 -5.36 8.77 -5.89
C ARG A 112 -5.20 10.27 -5.64
N ALA A 113 -6.01 10.85 -4.76
CA ALA A 113 -5.97 12.26 -4.40
C ALA A 113 -4.67 12.64 -3.65
N ASN A 114 -4.16 11.76 -2.79
CA ASN A 114 -2.95 11.99 -1.98
C ASN A 114 -1.64 11.52 -2.65
N SER A 115 -1.64 11.33 -3.97
CA SER A 115 -0.44 10.97 -4.73
C SER A 115 0.68 12.02 -4.62
N ALA A 116 0.34 13.30 -4.48
CA ALA A 116 1.31 14.40 -4.30
C ALA A 116 1.89 14.49 -2.88
N ASN A 117 1.19 13.96 -1.87
CA ASN A 117 1.57 14.07 -0.45
C ASN A 117 2.47 12.90 0.02
N SER A 118 2.99 12.13 -0.95
CA SER A 118 3.76 10.89 -0.71
C SER A 118 5.28 11.13 -0.60
N LEU A 119 5.76 12.37 -0.72
CA LEU A 119 7.17 12.67 -0.48
C LEU A 119 7.45 12.63 1.03
N PRO A 120 8.56 12.00 1.46
CA PRO A 120 8.94 12.05 2.86
C PRO A 120 9.42 13.48 3.15
N THR A 121 8.57 14.30 3.78
CA THR A 121 9.06 15.41 4.59
C THR A 121 9.89 14.77 5.70
N THR A 122 11.21 14.86 5.59
CA THR A 122 12.15 14.57 6.66
C THR A 122 11.94 15.60 7.76
N ALA A 123 10.93 15.40 8.58
CA ALA A 123 10.78 16.01 9.89
C ALA A 123 9.76 15.17 10.64
N GLY A 124 10.18 14.62 11.79
CA GLY A 124 9.28 13.92 12.68
C GLY A 124 8.10 14.81 13.01
N CYS A 125 6.89 14.31 12.75
CA CYS A 125 5.66 14.82 13.30
C CYS A 125 4.62 13.70 13.26
N SER A 126 4.18 13.35 14.46
CA SER A 126 3.08 12.44 14.81
C SER A 126 1.98 12.35 13.74
N ALA A 127 1.65 11.13 13.33
CA ALA A 127 0.39 10.88 12.62
C ALA A 127 -0.77 11.15 13.59
N PRO A 128 -1.84 11.87 13.20
CA PRO A 128 -3.00 11.98 14.07
C PRO A 128 -3.68 10.61 14.13
N ALA A 129 -3.56 9.95 15.27
CA ALA A 129 -4.17 8.65 15.59
C ALA A 129 -5.70 8.71 15.80
N SER A 130 -6.42 9.72 15.30
CA SER A 130 -7.79 10.00 15.78
C SER A 130 -8.86 10.31 14.73
N ALA A 131 -8.71 9.89 13.46
CA ALA A 131 -9.71 10.24 12.43
C ALA A 131 -10.40 9.05 11.72
N ARG A 132 -10.34 7.83 12.26
CA ARG A 132 -10.97 6.66 11.58
C ARG A 132 -12.12 5.99 12.32
N THR A 133 -12.42 6.39 13.56
CA THR A 133 -13.47 5.78 14.40
C THR A 133 -14.74 6.61 14.42
N ALA A 134 -15.33 6.95 13.27
CA ALA A 134 -16.65 7.59 13.24
C ALA A 134 -17.38 7.43 11.89
N ARG A 135 -17.69 6.20 11.46
CA ARG A 135 -18.82 6.01 10.52
C ARG A 135 -19.43 4.61 10.61
N SER A 136 -19.85 4.24 11.81
CA SER A 136 -20.76 3.13 12.05
C SER A 136 -21.82 3.62 13.04
N ARG A 137 -22.82 4.37 12.53
CA ARG A 137 -24.13 4.62 13.15
C ARG A 137 -24.96 5.51 12.22
N ARG A 138 -25.53 4.93 11.16
CA ARG A 138 -26.88 5.27 10.67
C ARG A 138 -27.38 4.18 9.74
N SER A 139 -27.66 3.02 10.34
CA SER A 139 -28.55 2.02 9.75
C SER A 139 -29.36 1.42 10.89
N GLY A 140 -30.67 1.71 10.87
CA GLY A 140 -31.69 1.06 11.70
C GLY A 140 -32.12 1.82 12.95
N ARG A 141 -33.27 2.50 12.91
CA ARG A 141 -34.59 1.93 13.25
C ARG A 141 -35.63 3.05 13.42
N LEU A 142 -36.81 2.75 12.83
CA LEU A 142 -38.17 3.11 13.24
C LEU A 142 -38.54 4.60 13.26
#